data_AF-A0A5B2TFE5-F1
#
_entry.id   AF-A0A5B2TFE5-F1
#
_cell.length_a   1.000
_cell.length_b   1.000
_cell.length_c   1.000
_cell.angle_alpha   90.00
_cell.angle_beta   90.00
_cell.angle_gamma   90.00
#
_symmetry.space_group_name_H-M   'P 1'
#
loop_
_entity.id
_entity.type
_entity.pdbx_description
1 polymer ?
#
loop_
_entity_poly.entity_id
_entity_poly.type
_entity_poly.pdbx_seq_one_letter_code
_entity_poly.pdbx_strand_id
1 'polypeptide(L)'
;MTDAPHPDVVALRRDLAGRYALFTRTNMPAGCLLPWHLAVLDAGEGAQATLRLGLDENSGPGGAWSARDIAGVAQQRQMAEAQRKPSLMALQSSDHLGKVVEALGARPGQGMAAPLSFRPGDGPSPYPWDIVQRGGATRSPIILSSDPTGRSQGIIASLLLLVLDQMLIDAALARPADSLIALASSHATTALRCEVARRQHQA
;
A
#
# COMPACT_ATOMS: atom_id res chain seq x y z
N MET A 1 6.31 -14.54 -24.87
CA MET A 1 4.90 -14.85 -25.16
C MET A 1 4.16 -13.53 -25.05
N THR A 2 3.73 -12.99 -26.20
CA THR A 2 3.07 -11.69 -26.49
C THR A 2 2.78 -10.74 -25.31
N ASP A 3 3.68 -9.76 -25.14
CA ASP A 3 3.61 -8.58 -24.27
C ASP A 3 2.66 -7.49 -24.84
N ALA A 4 1.37 -7.82 -24.99
CA ALA A 4 0.35 -6.79 -25.08
C ALA A 4 -0.28 -6.67 -23.69
N PRO A 5 -0.17 -5.51 -22.99
CA PRO A 5 -0.88 -5.35 -21.74
C PRO A 5 -2.37 -5.61 -22.00
N HIS A 6 -2.95 -6.53 -21.24
CA HIS A 6 -4.39 -6.80 -21.28
C HIS A 6 -5.12 -5.44 -21.20
N PRO A 7 -6.18 -5.19 -21.99
CA PRO A 7 -6.82 -3.87 -22.07
C PRO A 7 -7.33 -3.32 -20.72
N ASP A 8 -7.34 -4.14 -19.67
CA ASP A 8 -7.73 -3.75 -18.33
C ASP A 8 -6.56 -3.39 -17.40
N VAL A 9 -5.32 -3.50 -17.86
CA VAL A 9 -4.13 -3.09 -17.09
C VAL A 9 -3.95 -1.59 -17.26
N VAL A 10 -4.03 -0.86 -16.15
CA VAL A 10 -3.78 0.58 -16.10
C VAL A 10 -2.30 0.87 -15.90
N ALA A 11 -1.65 0.12 -15.01
CA ALA A 11 -0.22 0.25 -14.76
C ALA A 11 0.38 -1.06 -14.23
N LEU A 12 1.67 -1.25 -14.47
CA LEU A 12 2.50 -2.29 -13.88
C LEU A 12 3.72 -1.62 -13.24
N ARG A 13 3.92 -1.85 -11.94
CA ARG A 13 5.11 -1.37 -11.23
C ARG A 13 5.84 -2.54 -10.60
N ARG A 14 7.16 -2.39 -10.45
CA ARG A 14 8.03 -3.40 -9.84
C ARG A 14 8.86 -2.80 -8.73
N ASP A 15 9.12 -3.59 -7.70
CA ASP A 15 10.11 -3.29 -6.69
C ASP A 15 11.53 -3.63 -7.18
N LEU A 16 12.54 -3.40 -6.34
CA LEU A 16 13.94 -3.72 -6.65
C LEU A 16 14.22 -5.22 -6.86
N ALA A 17 13.41 -6.10 -6.25
CA ALA A 17 13.55 -7.54 -6.38
C ALA A 17 12.77 -8.10 -7.59
N GLY A 18 12.10 -7.23 -8.36
CA GLY A 18 11.29 -7.60 -9.52
C GLY A 18 9.85 -8.02 -9.20
N ARG A 19 9.46 -8.06 -7.92
CA ARG A 19 8.08 -8.31 -7.50
C ARG A 19 7.20 -7.16 -7.96
N TYR A 20 5.98 -7.47 -8.37
CA TYR A 20 5.14 -6.51 -9.05
C TYR A 20 3.85 -6.14 -8.31
N ALA A 21 3.37 -4.94 -8.63
CA ALA A 21 2.01 -4.48 -8.39
C ALA A 21 1.37 -4.15 -9.75
N LEU A 22 0.32 -4.89 -10.10
CA LEU A 22 -0.48 -4.71 -11.31
C LEU A 22 -1.79 -4.02 -10.96
N PHE A 23 -2.04 -2.86 -11.55
CA PHE A 23 -3.23 -2.04 -11.31
C PHE A 23 -4.23 -2.26 -12.43
N THR A 24 -5.46 -2.68 -12.09
CA THR A 24 -6.45 -3.08 -13.09
C THR A 24 -7.79 -2.38 -12.92
N ARG A 25 -8.44 -2.11 -14.06
CA ARG A 25 -9.80 -1.56 -14.17
C ARG A 25 -10.87 -2.63 -14.39
N THR A 26 -10.51 -3.91 -14.34
CA THR A 26 -11.44 -5.03 -14.48
C THR A 26 -12.56 -4.91 -13.44
N ASN A 27 -13.83 -5.01 -13.85
CA ASN A 27 -15.02 -4.92 -12.98
C ASN A 27 -15.12 -3.62 -12.16
N MET A 28 -14.67 -2.49 -12.71
CA MET A 28 -14.70 -1.20 -12.02
C MET A 28 -16.13 -0.79 -11.63
N PRO A 29 -16.39 -0.50 -10.34
CA PRO A 29 -17.67 0.05 -9.91
C PRO A 29 -17.93 1.44 -10.51
N ALA A 30 -19.19 1.76 -10.76
CA ALA A 30 -19.57 3.11 -11.15
C ALA A 30 -19.19 4.13 -10.05
N GLY A 31 -18.69 5.30 -10.46
CA GLY A 31 -18.35 6.39 -9.53
C GLY A 31 -17.00 6.24 -8.81
N CYS A 32 -16.16 5.27 -9.19
CA CYS A 32 -14.81 5.14 -8.64
C CYS A 32 -13.96 6.38 -8.99
N LEU A 33 -13.31 6.98 -7.98
CA LEU A 33 -12.49 8.18 -8.17
C LEU A 33 -11.10 7.90 -8.75
N LEU A 34 -10.67 6.64 -8.70
CA LEU A 34 -9.41 6.17 -9.27
C LEU A 34 -9.70 5.49 -10.62
N PRO A 35 -8.75 5.54 -11.59
CA PRO A 35 -8.90 4.87 -12.88
C PRO A 35 -8.84 3.34 -12.80
N TRP A 36 -8.65 2.81 -11.60
CA TRP A 36 -8.57 1.39 -11.25
C TRP A 36 -9.04 1.20 -9.79
N HIS A 37 -9.39 -0.02 -9.40
CA HIS A 37 -9.81 -0.31 -8.03
C HIS A 37 -9.25 -1.65 -7.49
N LEU A 38 -8.49 -2.37 -8.30
CA LEU A 38 -7.87 -3.64 -7.96
C LEU A 38 -6.37 -3.53 -8.17
N ALA A 39 -5.60 -3.92 -7.17
CA ALA A 39 -4.18 -4.20 -7.29
C ALA A 39 -3.93 -5.70 -7.11
N VAL A 40 -3.31 -6.33 -8.10
CA VAL A 40 -2.80 -7.70 -8.02
C VAL A 40 -1.32 -7.61 -7.70
N LEU A 41 -0.94 -8.12 -6.54
CA LEU A 41 0.42 -8.08 -6.01
C LEU A 41 1.04 -9.45 -6.12
N ASP A 42 2.27 -9.50 -6.63
CA ASP A 42 3.12 -10.69 -6.50
C ASP A 42 3.36 -10.92 -5.01
N ALA A 43 2.80 -11.99 -4.46
CA ALA A 43 2.91 -12.36 -3.06
C ALA A 43 4.06 -13.34 -2.80
N GLY A 44 4.97 -13.57 -3.76
CA GLY A 44 6.11 -14.48 -3.62
C GLY A 44 5.72 -15.94 -3.80
N GLU A 45 6.69 -16.80 -4.15
CA GLU A 45 6.50 -18.25 -4.32
C GLU A 45 5.34 -18.64 -5.27
N GLY A 46 5.08 -17.82 -6.29
CA GLY A 46 3.98 -18.02 -7.24
C GLY A 46 2.60 -17.64 -6.71
N ALA A 47 2.49 -17.18 -5.46
CA ALA A 47 1.24 -16.66 -4.89
C ALA A 47 0.95 -15.23 -5.37
N GLN A 48 -0.33 -14.90 -5.43
CA GLN A 48 -0.81 -13.54 -5.70
C GLN A 48 -1.73 -13.08 -4.57
N ALA A 49 -1.65 -11.80 -4.23
CA ALA A 49 -2.60 -11.15 -3.34
C ALA A 49 -3.40 -10.11 -4.13
N THR A 50 -4.71 -10.05 -3.91
CA THR A 50 -5.57 -9.05 -4.57
C THR A 50 -6.11 -8.09 -3.52
N LEU A 51 -5.88 -6.80 -3.73
CA LEU A 51 -6.42 -5.73 -2.91
C LEU A 51 -7.47 -4.94 -3.67
N ARG A 52 -8.68 -4.87 -3.11
CA ARG A 52 -9.69 -3.88 -3.51
C ARG A 52 -9.37 -2.56 -2.84
N LEU A 53 -9.34 -1.49 -3.62
CA LEU A 53 -8.79 -0.20 -3.22
C LEU A 53 -9.76 0.93 -3.58
N GLY A 54 -9.72 1.99 -2.77
CA GLY A 54 -10.50 3.21 -2.93
C GLY A 54 -9.69 4.38 -2.35
N LEU A 55 -9.94 5.58 -2.85
CA LEU A 55 -9.16 6.74 -2.39
C LEU A 55 -9.40 7.00 -0.90
N ASP A 56 -10.66 6.99 -0.48
CA ASP A 56 -11.09 7.19 0.90
C ASP A 56 -12.24 6.24 1.28
N GLU A 57 -12.71 6.36 2.53
CA GLU A 57 -13.72 5.49 3.13
C GLU A 57 -15.08 5.56 2.41
N ASN A 58 -15.33 6.66 1.68
CA ASN A 58 -16.60 6.96 1.03
C ASN A 58 -16.58 6.70 -0.49
N SER A 59 -15.39 6.58 -1.10
CA SER A 59 -15.22 6.54 -2.56
C SER A 59 -14.83 5.18 -3.12
N GLY A 60 -14.69 4.15 -2.28
CA GLY A 60 -14.38 2.78 -2.70
C GLY A 60 -15.62 1.88 -2.74
N PRO A 61 -15.60 0.80 -3.56
CA PRO A 61 -16.60 -0.26 -3.43
C PRO A 61 -16.64 -0.78 -2.00
N GLY A 62 -17.82 -1.18 -1.52
CA GLY A 62 -17.98 -1.83 -0.22
C GLY A 62 -17.06 -3.04 -0.12
N GLY A 63 -15.90 -2.89 0.50
CA GLY A 63 -14.82 -3.85 0.31
C GLY A 63 -13.41 -3.25 0.22
N ALA A 64 -13.29 -1.97 -0.14
CA ALA A 64 -12.01 -1.36 -0.47
C ALA A 64 -11.19 -0.88 0.75
N TRP A 65 -9.89 -1.20 0.74
CA TRP A 65 -8.87 -0.55 1.58
C TRP A 65 -8.68 0.89 1.10
N SER A 66 -8.72 1.86 2.02
CA SER A 66 -8.51 3.27 1.66
C SER A 66 -7.01 3.58 1.51
N ALA A 67 -6.65 4.70 0.87
CA ALA A 67 -5.26 5.17 0.84
C ALA A 67 -4.73 5.38 2.27
N ARG A 68 -5.59 5.85 3.18
CA ARG A 68 -5.25 6.01 4.60
C ARG A 68 -4.98 4.67 5.29
N ASP A 69 -5.78 3.63 5.00
CA ASP A 69 -5.54 2.29 5.54
C ASP A 69 -4.17 1.76 5.07
N ILE A 70 -3.88 1.83 3.76
CA ILE A 70 -2.62 1.34 3.19
C ILE A 70 -1.43 2.11 3.77
N ALA A 71 -1.55 3.44 3.91
CA ALA A 71 -0.52 4.26 4.56
C ALA A 71 -0.30 3.86 6.02
N GLY A 72 -1.37 3.61 6.78
CA GLY A 72 -1.28 3.16 8.17
C GLY A 72 -0.59 1.79 8.31
N VAL A 73 -0.92 0.83 7.44
CA VAL A 73 -0.24 -0.49 7.43
C VAL A 73 1.23 -0.35 7.08
N ALA A 74 1.55 0.41 6.03
CA ALA A 74 2.92 0.64 5.61
C ALA A 74 3.73 1.36 6.71
N GLN A 75 3.13 2.34 7.40
CA GLN A 75 3.77 3.07 8.49
C GLN A 75 4.14 2.13 9.63
N GLN A 76 3.17 1.36 10.13
CA GLN A 76 3.42 0.39 11.21
C GLN A 76 4.48 -0.63 10.79
N ARG A 77 4.50 -1.04 9.53
CA ARG A 77 5.52 -1.97 9.03
C ARG A 77 6.92 -1.35 9.01
N GLN A 78 7.05 -0.09 8.61
CA GLN A 78 8.33 0.64 8.64
C GLN A 78 8.82 0.85 10.08
N MET A 79 7.93 1.12 11.02
CA MET A 79 8.29 1.19 12.45
C MET A 79 8.79 -0.17 12.97
N ALA A 80 8.10 -1.26 12.64
CA ALA A 80 8.52 -2.61 13.03
C ALA A 80 9.88 -2.97 12.43
N GLU A 81 10.15 -2.57 11.19
CA GLU A 81 11.47 -2.74 10.56
C GLU A 81 12.55 -1.93 11.29
N ALA A 82 12.29 -0.67 11.64
CA ALA A 82 13.23 0.16 12.39
C ALA A 82 13.53 -0.39 13.79
N GLN A 83 12.55 -1.03 14.44
CA GLN A 83 12.74 -1.71 15.72
C GLN A 83 13.58 -2.98 15.59
N ARG A 84 13.32 -3.79 14.55
CA ARG A 84 14.04 -5.03 14.26
C ARG A 84 15.50 -4.77 13.88
N LYS A 85 15.74 -3.79 13.01
CA LYS A 85 17.06 -3.37 12.55
C LYS A 85 17.07 -1.83 12.43
N PRO A 86 17.71 -1.11 13.38
CA PRO A 86 17.76 0.34 13.36
C PRO A 86 18.15 0.90 12.00
N SER A 87 17.26 1.69 11.41
CA SER A 87 17.43 2.26 10.08
C SER A 87 16.80 3.64 10.01
N LEU A 88 17.63 4.66 9.76
CA LEU A 88 17.15 6.03 9.55
C LEU A 88 16.19 6.12 8.37
N MET A 89 16.42 5.35 7.31
CA MET A 89 15.54 5.31 6.14
C MET A 89 14.16 4.73 6.46
N ALA A 90 14.09 3.68 7.31
CA ALA A 90 12.81 3.14 7.76
C ALA A 90 12.04 4.16 8.62
N LEU A 91 12.73 4.85 9.53
CA LEU A 91 12.14 5.90 10.35
C LEU A 91 11.63 7.09 9.51
N GLN A 92 12.41 7.55 8.54
CA GLN A 92 12.01 8.61 7.60
C GLN A 92 10.82 8.18 6.74
N SER A 93 10.82 6.93 6.25
CA SER A 93 9.67 6.39 5.53
C SER A 93 8.42 6.40 6.41
N SER A 94 8.54 6.00 7.68
CA SER A 94 7.43 6.02 8.64
C SER A 94 6.92 7.44 8.92
N ASP A 95 7.81 8.42 9.08
CA ASP A 95 7.44 9.83 9.29
C ASP A 95 6.63 10.38 8.10
N HIS A 96 7.10 10.14 6.88
CA HIS A 96 6.39 10.53 5.67
C HIS A 96 5.02 9.86 5.55
N LEU A 97 4.90 8.58 5.92
CA LEU A 97 3.61 7.89 5.94
C LEU A 97 2.66 8.47 6.99
N GLY A 98 3.18 8.92 8.14
CA GLY A 98 2.38 9.67 9.13
C GLY A 98 1.80 10.95 8.54
N LYS A 99 2.59 11.70 7.78
CA LYS A 99 2.14 12.90 7.07
C LYS A 99 1.12 12.60 5.97
N VAL A 100 1.21 11.43 5.31
CA VAL A 100 0.16 10.96 4.39
C VAL A 100 -1.15 10.75 5.14
N VAL A 101 -1.13 10.02 6.27
CA VAL A 101 -2.31 9.76 7.09
C VAL A 101 -2.95 11.07 7.58
N GLU A 102 -2.13 12.01 8.04
CA GLU A 102 -2.57 13.34 8.48
C GLU A 102 -3.21 14.15 7.34
N ALA A 103 -2.54 14.27 6.20
CA ALA A 103 -3.04 15.02 5.04
C ALA A 103 -4.36 14.44 4.52
N LEU A 104 -4.46 13.11 4.42
CA LEU A 104 -5.71 12.44 4.05
C LEU A 104 -6.78 12.59 5.14
N GLY A 105 -6.39 12.62 6.42
CA GLY A 105 -7.24 12.89 7.59
C GLY A 105 -7.89 14.27 7.56
N ALA A 106 -7.14 15.28 7.12
CA ALA A 106 -7.55 16.67 7.10
C ALA A 106 -8.48 17.04 5.92
N ARG A 107 -8.71 16.12 4.95
CA ARG A 107 -9.59 16.40 3.81
C ARG A 107 -11.04 16.59 4.28
N PRO A 108 -11.80 17.55 3.70
CA PRO A 108 -13.21 17.72 4.03
C PRO A 108 -14.05 16.48 3.67
N GLY A 109 -15.05 16.18 4.49
CA GLY A 109 -16.02 15.10 4.21
C GLY A 109 -15.45 13.68 4.29
N GLN A 110 -14.28 13.50 4.91
CA GLN A 110 -13.71 12.18 5.12
C GLN A 110 -14.45 11.43 6.22
N GLY A 111 -14.69 10.14 5.98
CA GLY A 111 -15.23 9.25 7.00
C GLY A 111 -14.21 8.99 8.11
N MET A 112 -14.72 8.53 9.26
CA MET A 112 -13.87 7.97 10.29
C MET A 112 -13.22 6.69 9.76
N ALA A 113 -11.90 6.62 9.80
CA ALA A 113 -11.19 5.40 9.40
C ALA A 113 -11.59 4.25 10.33
N ALA A 114 -11.88 3.09 9.75
CA ALA A 114 -12.10 1.89 10.53
C ALA A 114 -10.78 1.50 11.24
N PRO A 115 -10.83 1.02 12.49
CA PRO A 115 -9.62 0.65 13.20
C PRO A 115 -8.92 -0.52 12.50
N LEU A 116 -7.59 -0.47 12.45
CA LEU A 116 -6.75 -1.59 11.99
C LEU A 116 -6.38 -2.46 13.18
N SER A 117 -6.54 -3.77 13.05
CA SER A 117 -6.02 -4.74 14.01
C SER A 117 -4.86 -5.50 13.41
N PHE A 118 -3.81 -5.66 14.22
CA PHE A 118 -2.56 -6.30 13.85
C PHE A 118 -2.42 -7.57 14.67
N ARG A 119 -2.13 -8.70 14.03
CA ARG A 119 -1.97 -9.99 14.71
C ARG A 119 -0.77 -10.78 14.19
N PRO A 120 -0.16 -11.63 15.02
CA PRO A 120 0.84 -12.60 14.58
C PRO A 120 0.32 -13.47 13.45
N GLY A 121 1.22 -13.86 12.55
CA GLY A 121 0.96 -14.93 11.59
C GLY A 121 1.10 -16.31 12.21
N ASP A 122 0.87 -17.35 11.42
CA ASP A 122 0.93 -18.75 11.88
C ASP A 122 2.37 -19.27 12.03
N GLY A 123 3.35 -18.59 11.41
CA GLY A 123 4.76 -18.98 11.40
C GLY A 123 5.65 -18.08 12.25
N PRO A 124 6.90 -18.51 12.51
CA PRO A 124 7.90 -17.67 13.17
C PRO A 124 8.18 -16.42 12.32
N SER A 125 8.15 -15.25 12.96
CA SER A 125 8.37 -13.97 12.31
C SER A 125 9.29 -13.10 13.16
N PRO A 126 10.22 -12.36 12.53
CA PRO A 126 11.00 -11.35 13.23
C PRO A 126 10.18 -10.07 13.49
N TYR A 127 8.93 -10.01 13.00
CA TYR A 127 8.00 -8.93 13.23
C TYR A 127 6.95 -9.34 14.27
N PRO A 128 6.42 -8.39 15.07
CA PRO A 128 5.38 -8.69 16.06
C PRO A 128 4.04 -9.11 15.44
N TRP A 129 3.85 -8.84 14.15
CA TRP A 129 2.63 -9.15 13.40
C TRP A 129 2.94 -9.24 11.90
N ASP A 130 2.16 -10.06 11.21
CA ASP A 130 2.18 -10.17 9.75
C ASP A 130 0.79 -10.12 9.13
N ILE A 131 -0.27 -10.16 9.95
CA ILE A 131 -1.63 -10.12 9.44
C ILE A 131 -2.30 -8.83 9.91
N VAL A 132 -2.89 -8.10 8.97
CA VAL A 132 -3.69 -6.90 9.26
C VAL A 132 -5.13 -7.11 8.83
N GLN A 133 -6.05 -6.87 9.75
CA GLN A 133 -7.48 -6.86 9.49
C GLN A 133 -8.03 -5.46 9.72
N ARG A 134 -9.00 -5.07 8.90
CA ARG A 134 -9.77 -3.85 9.12
C ARG A 134 -11.04 -4.15 9.92
N GLY A 135 -11.30 -3.37 10.97
CA GLY A 135 -12.46 -3.49 11.84
C GLY A 135 -13.78 -3.40 11.08
N GLY A 136 -14.77 -4.19 11.49
CA GLY A 136 -16.11 -4.19 10.90
C GLY A 136 -16.20 -4.79 9.48
N ALA A 137 -15.14 -5.43 8.98
CA ALA A 137 -15.10 -5.94 7.61
C ALA A 137 -14.99 -7.47 7.55
N THR A 138 -15.85 -8.12 6.75
CA THR A 138 -15.79 -9.54 6.33
C THR A 138 -14.69 -9.82 5.30
N ARG A 139 -13.69 -8.95 5.22
CA ARG A 139 -12.73 -8.91 4.09
C ARG A 139 -11.52 -9.79 4.35
N SER A 140 -10.88 -10.19 3.27
CA SER A 140 -9.57 -10.83 3.32
C SER A 140 -8.55 -9.89 3.98
N PRO A 141 -7.82 -10.38 4.99
CA PRO A 141 -6.75 -9.61 5.61
C PRO A 141 -5.63 -9.32 4.62
N ILE A 142 -4.84 -8.28 4.91
CA ILE A 142 -3.51 -8.13 4.30
C ILE A 142 -2.57 -9.06 5.05
N ILE A 143 -1.96 -10.00 4.32
CA ILE A 143 -0.92 -10.91 4.85
C ILE A 143 0.42 -10.39 4.33
N LEU A 144 1.24 -9.90 5.24
CA LEU A 144 2.60 -9.43 4.97
C LEU A 144 3.60 -10.59 4.99
N SER A 145 4.69 -10.41 4.27
CA SER A 145 5.83 -11.33 4.27
C SER A 145 6.53 -11.30 5.63
N SER A 146 6.75 -12.45 6.28
CA SER A 146 7.58 -12.50 7.50
C SER A 146 9.07 -12.34 7.19
N ASP A 147 9.50 -12.58 5.96
CA ASP A 147 10.89 -12.41 5.51
C ASP A 147 11.25 -10.92 5.28
N PRO A 148 12.22 -10.36 6.03
CA PRO A 148 12.71 -9.00 5.82
C PRO A 148 13.36 -8.75 4.46
N THR A 149 13.88 -9.79 3.81
CA THR A 149 14.52 -9.69 2.50
C THR A 149 13.48 -9.66 1.36
N GLY A 150 12.26 -10.11 1.65
CA GLY A 150 11.12 -10.09 0.73
C GLY A 150 11.08 -11.23 -0.29
N ARG A 151 11.82 -12.32 -0.04
CA ARG A 151 11.87 -13.50 -0.90
C ARG A 151 10.77 -14.51 -0.58
N SER A 152 10.31 -14.57 0.68
CA SER A 152 9.22 -15.47 1.06
C SER A 152 7.84 -15.00 0.59
N GLN A 153 6.87 -15.89 0.79
CA GLN A 153 5.46 -15.59 0.63
C GLN A 153 5.01 -14.42 1.53
N GLY A 154 4.02 -13.65 1.06
CA GLY A 154 3.37 -12.52 1.72
C GLY A 154 3.67 -11.16 1.05
N ILE A 155 2.83 -10.15 1.29
CA ILE A 155 3.01 -8.81 0.72
C ILE A 155 4.17 -8.10 1.44
N ILE A 156 5.13 -7.56 0.69
CA ILE A 156 6.26 -6.81 1.24
C ILE A 156 5.94 -5.31 1.30
N ALA A 157 6.65 -4.58 2.18
CA ALA A 157 6.42 -3.14 2.41
C ALA A 157 6.52 -2.31 1.12
N SER A 158 7.51 -2.60 0.27
CA SER A 158 7.68 -1.87 -0.99
C SER A 158 6.50 -2.02 -1.96
N LEU A 159 5.79 -3.15 -1.98
CA LEU A 159 4.58 -3.31 -2.81
C LEU A 159 3.41 -2.47 -2.28
N LEU A 160 3.23 -2.39 -0.95
CA LEU A 160 2.24 -1.48 -0.36
C LEU A 160 2.55 -0.02 -0.68
N LEU A 161 3.82 0.37 -0.64
CA LEU A 161 4.25 1.72 -0.99
C LEU A 161 4.06 2.03 -2.48
N LEU A 162 4.31 1.06 -3.37
CA LEU A 162 4.00 1.21 -4.80
C LEU A 162 2.49 1.39 -5.04
N VAL A 163 1.66 0.65 -4.31
CA VAL A 163 0.20 0.82 -4.35
C VAL A 163 -0.20 2.22 -3.89
N LEU A 164 0.27 2.64 -2.72
CA LEU A 164 -0.05 3.96 -2.18
C LEU A 164 0.41 5.10 -3.09
N ASP A 165 1.65 5.02 -3.59
CA ASP A 165 2.22 6.01 -4.50
C ASP A 165 1.41 6.11 -5.81
N GLN A 166 1.03 4.97 -6.41
CA GLN A 166 0.17 4.97 -7.59
C GLN A 166 -1.22 5.56 -7.31
N MET A 167 -1.85 5.17 -6.19
CA MET A 167 -3.18 5.68 -5.81
C MET A 167 -3.17 7.20 -5.71
N LEU A 168 -2.15 7.76 -5.05
CA LEU A 168 -2.10 9.20 -4.77
C LEU A 168 -1.66 10.02 -5.99
N ILE A 169 -0.79 9.47 -6.85
CA ILE A 169 -0.47 10.10 -8.15
C ILE A 169 -1.73 10.19 -9.01
N ASP A 170 -2.45 9.09 -9.18
CA ASP A 170 -3.66 9.07 -10.01
C ASP A 170 -4.77 9.96 -9.43
N ALA A 171 -4.92 9.97 -8.10
CA ALA A 171 -5.84 10.86 -7.42
C ALA A 171 -5.46 12.34 -7.59
N ALA A 172 -4.18 12.69 -7.52
CA ALA A 172 -3.70 14.05 -7.73
C ALA A 172 -3.94 14.52 -9.17
N LEU A 173 -3.74 13.63 -10.16
CA LEU A 173 -4.05 13.90 -11.56
C LEU A 173 -5.55 14.09 -11.80
N ALA A 174 -6.40 13.30 -11.14
CA ALA A 174 -7.86 13.42 -11.24
C ALA A 174 -8.41 14.65 -10.50
N ARG A 175 -7.71 15.14 -9.46
CA ARG A 175 -8.15 16.25 -8.60
C ARG A 175 -7.01 17.26 -8.36
N PRO A 176 -6.56 17.99 -9.40
CA PRO A 176 -5.39 18.87 -9.30
C PRO A 176 -5.57 20.05 -8.32
N ALA A 177 -6.81 20.42 -7.99
CA ALA A 177 -7.12 21.47 -7.03
C ALA A 177 -7.09 20.99 -5.55
N ASP A 178 -7.02 19.68 -5.29
CA ASP A 178 -6.97 19.13 -3.93
C ASP A 178 -5.51 19.11 -3.43
N SER A 179 -5.09 20.19 -2.77
CA SER A 179 -3.72 20.35 -2.27
C SER A 179 -3.31 19.30 -1.24
N LEU A 180 -4.27 18.72 -0.51
CA LEU A 180 -4.00 17.68 0.48
C LEU A 180 -3.67 16.34 -0.19
N ILE A 181 -4.33 16.01 -1.31
CA ILE A 181 -3.93 14.85 -2.13
C ILE A 181 -2.54 15.07 -2.73
N ALA A 182 -2.25 16.26 -3.24
CA ALA A 182 -0.92 16.56 -3.78
C ALA A 182 0.18 16.44 -2.72
N LEU A 183 -0.07 16.95 -1.51
CA LEU A 183 0.84 16.82 -0.36
C LEU A 183 1.03 15.35 0.05
N ALA A 184 -0.06 14.59 0.18
CA ALA A 184 -0.03 13.17 0.47
C ALA A 184 0.78 12.41 -0.60
N SER A 185 0.56 12.70 -1.88
CA SER A 185 1.31 12.09 -2.99
C SER A 185 2.82 12.34 -2.86
N SER A 186 3.23 13.57 -2.58
CA SER A 186 4.64 13.92 -2.39
C SER A 186 5.29 13.13 -1.24
N HIS A 187 4.58 12.99 -0.12
CA HIS A 187 5.06 12.21 1.02
C HIS A 187 5.08 10.71 0.74
N ALA A 188 4.10 10.15 0.06
CA ALA A 188 4.10 8.74 -0.35
C ALA A 188 5.26 8.42 -1.29
N THR A 189 5.53 9.27 -2.28
CA THR A 189 6.69 9.13 -3.17
C THR A 189 8.00 9.18 -2.37
N THR A 190 8.11 10.07 -1.39
CA THR A 190 9.30 10.18 -0.55
C THR A 190 9.48 8.93 0.34
N ALA A 191 8.41 8.42 0.94
CA ALA A 191 8.44 7.18 1.70
C ALA A 191 8.89 5.99 0.84
N LEU A 192 8.37 5.87 -0.39
CA LEU A 192 8.82 4.85 -1.33
C LEU A 192 10.31 4.97 -1.66
N ARG A 193 10.82 6.19 -1.89
CA ARG A 193 12.26 6.42 -2.13
C ARG A 193 13.11 6.01 -0.93
N CYS A 194 12.68 6.33 0.30
CA CYS A 194 13.37 5.89 1.52
C CYS A 194 13.42 4.35 1.60
N GLU A 195 12.32 3.65 1.30
CA GLU A 195 12.28 2.19 1.28
C GLU A 195 13.20 1.59 0.22
N VAL A 196 13.21 2.16 -0.99
CA VAL A 196 14.11 1.73 -2.08
C VAL A 196 15.57 1.89 -1.65
N ALA A 197 15.95 3.06 -1.13
CA ALA A 197 17.31 3.31 -0.65
C ALA A 197 17.71 2.37 0.50
N ARG A 198 16.78 2.11 1.44
CA ARG A 198 16.98 1.16 2.55
C ARG A 198 17.34 -0.23 2.03
N ARG A 199 16.59 -0.73 1.03
CA ARG A 199 16.80 -2.07 0.48
C ARG A 199 18.08 -2.17 -0.34
N GLN A 200 18.49 -1.12 -1.04
CA GLN A 200 19.78 -1.08 -1.75
C GLN A 200 20.97 -1.23 -0.80
N HIS A 201 20.87 -0.71 0.43
CA HIS A 201 21.92 -0.87 1.45
C HIS A 201 21.87 -2.23 2.19
N GLN A 202 20.87 -3.06 1.92
CA GLN A 202 20.70 -4.39 2.54
C GLN A 202 20.96 -5.55 1.57
N ALA A 203 21.03 -5.27 0.27
CA ALA A 203 21.38 -6.22 -0.78
C ALA A 203 22.91 -6.37 -0.90
#